data_AF-A0AA35QVX0-F1
#
_entry.id   AF-A0AA35QVX0-F1
#
_cell.length_a   1.000
_cell.length_b   1.000
_cell.length_c   1.000
_cell.angle_alpha   90.00
_cell.angle_beta   90.00
_cell.angle_gamma   90.00
#
_symmetry.space_group_name_H-M   'P 1'
#
loop_
_entity.id
_entity.type
_entity.pdbx_description
1 polymer ?
#
loop_
_entity_poly.entity_id
_entity_poly.type
_entity_poly.pdbx_seq_one_letter_code
_entity_poly.pdbx_strand_id
1 'polypeptide(L)'
;MQTPQIADQLRAMAASGTRVPGFRGKVMVDIDSLVRVSDQLGNVDLSDDVREASEVIRMKESILNQAYLEAKRIRTNAEEEVNNLTSQAETEYRTKVGESSVLKRAEEISQEMQEQAGYESQQILQDAQRKAYRIVSEAENVALGRRDGADSYSREVLFNLEEQLADILGQVRRGIDALNLEVEASKRKQQHNSAPVNGVAAENGVAAAV
;
A
#
# COMPACT_ATOMS: atom_id res chain seq x y z
N MET A 1 -77.25 -8.03 52.33
CA MET A 1 -78.37 -8.98 52.07
C MET A 1 -79.72 -8.58 52.71
N GLN A 2 -79.85 -7.48 53.48
CA GLN A 2 -81.10 -7.13 54.20
C GLN A 2 -82.05 -6.19 53.42
N THR A 3 -81.59 -5.54 52.35
CA THR A 3 -82.36 -4.57 51.56
C THR A 3 -83.63 -5.10 50.87
N PRO A 4 -83.67 -6.29 50.25
CA PRO A 4 -84.91 -6.81 49.66
C PRO A 4 -85.95 -7.16 50.74
N GLN A 5 -85.51 -7.61 51.92
CA GLN A 5 -86.40 -7.98 53.02
C GLN A 5 -87.12 -6.77 53.62
N ILE A 6 -86.42 -5.63 53.77
CA ILE A 6 -87.02 -4.37 54.24
C ILE A 6 -88.06 -3.84 53.22
N ALA A 7 -87.74 -3.93 51.91
CA ALA A 7 -88.66 -3.54 50.85
C ALA A 7 -89.93 -4.42 50.82
N ASP A 8 -89.77 -5.73 51.03
CA ASP A 8 -90.90 -6.66 51.10
C ASP A 8 -91.74 -6.47 52.37
N GLN A 9 -91.12 -6.09 53.50
CA GLN A 9 -91.83 -5.71 54.73
C GLN A 9 -92.64 -4.43 54.56
N LEU A 10 -92.10 -3.39 53.91
CA LEU A 10 -92.85 -2.17 53.54
C LEU A 10 -94.05 -2.51 52.65
N ARG A 11 -93.84 -3.39 51.66
CA ARG A 11 -94.91 -3.84 50.76
C ARG A 11 -95.97 -4.66 51.50
N ALA A 12 -95.56 -5.50 52.45
CA ALA A 12 -96.47 -6.27 53.30
C ALA A 12 -97.30 -5.38 54.23
N MET A 13 -96.69 -4.38 54.88
CA MET A 13 -97.41 -3.40 55.71
C MET A 13 -98.40 -2.56 54.89
N ALA A 14 -98.05 -2.19 53.66
CA ALA A 14 -98.95 -1.51 52.74
C ALA A 14 -100.13 -2.41 52.28
N ALA A 15 -99.94 -3.73 52.24
CA ALA A 15 -100.97 -4.68 51.80
C ALA A 15 -101.90 -5.15 52.94
N SER A 16 -101.38 -5.29 54.17
CA SER A 16 -102.10 -5.84 55.32
C SER A 16 -102.68 -4.80 56.28
N GLY A 17 -102.28 -3.53 56.16
CA GLY A 17 -102.77 -2.47 57.04
C GLY A 17 -104.26 -2.17 56.88
N THR A 18 -104.87 -1.62 57.93
CA THR A 18 -106.31 -1.30 57.94
C THR A 18 -106.61 -0.17 56.96
N ARG A 19 -107.40 -0.46 55.92
CA ARG A 19 -107.78 0.52 54.90
C ARG A 19 -108.78 1.51 55.50
N VAL A 20 -108.54 2.81 55.34
CA VAL A 20 -109.35 3.84 56.00
C VAL A 20 -110.66 4.06 55.23
N PRO A 21 -111.83 3.92 55.87
CA PRO A 21 -113.11 4.21 55.24
C PRO A 21 -113.18 5.67 54.75
N GLY A 22 -113.67 5.89 53.53
CA GLY A 22 -113.79 7.23 52.93
C GLY A 22 -112.54 7.76 52.21
N PHE A 23 -111.36 7.18 52.43
CA PHE A 23 -110.11 7.59 51.80
C PHE A 23 -109.58 6.51 50.86
N ARG A 24 -109.98 6.60 49.58
CA ARG A 24 -109.63 5.61 48.55
C ARG A 24 -108.10 5.54 48.37
N GLY A 25 -107.53 4.36 48.58
CA GLY A 25 -106.09 4.11 48.41
C GLY A 25 -105.21 4.43 49.61
N LYS A 26 -105.76 4.88 50.75
CA LYS A 26 -105.00 5.10 51.98
C LYS A 26 -105.11 3.90 52.92
N VAL A 27 -103.99 3.50 53.49
CA VAL A 27 -103.86 2.42 54.46
C VAL A 27 -103.30 3.02 55.74
N MET A 28 -103.94 2.74 56.88
CA MET A 28 -103.40 3.12 58.19
C MET A 28 -102.25 2.19 58.52
N VAL A 29 -101.10 2.81 58.78
CA VAL A 29 -99.88 2.13 59.18
C VAL A 29 -99.60 2.51 60.62
N ASP A 30 -99.30 1.49 61.42
CA ASP A 30 -98.88 1.66 62.80
C ASP A 30 -97.55 2.43 62.87
N ILE A 31 -97.52 3.50 63.67
CA ILE A 31 -96.36 4.40 63.74
C ILE A 31 -95.13 3.68 64.27
N ASP A 32 -95.28 2.78 65.25
CA ASP A 32 -94.18 2.02 65.83
C ASP A 32 -93.58 1.05 64.79
N SER A 33 -94.42 0.47 63.94
CA SER A 33 -94.00 -0.38 62.83
C SER A 33 -93.26 0.40 61.74
N LEU A 34 -93.72 1.62 61.42
CA LEU A 34 -93.04 2.54 60.50
C LEU A 34 -91.67 2.99 61.02
N VAL A 35 -91.57 3.30 62.31
CA VAL A 35 -90.32 3.69 62.97
C VAL A 35 -89.34 2.53 62.96
N ARG A 36 -89.76 1.30 63.29
CA ARG A 36 -88.90 0.11 63.23
C ARG A 36 -88.28 -0.09 61.85
N VAL A 37 -89.07 0.08 60.80
CA VAL A 37 -88.59 -0.10 59.42
C VAL A 37 -87.74 1.07 58.95
N SER A 38 -88.03 2.30 59.39
CA SER A 38 -87.18 3.47 59.18
C SER A 38 -85.81 3.31 59.83
N ASP A 39 -85.75 2.84 61.08
CA ASP A 39 -84.51 2.58 61.80
C ASP A 39 -83.72 1.43 61.16
N GLN A 40 -84.40 0.40 60.65
CA GLN A 40 -83.75 -0.66 59.86
C GLN A 40 -83.19 -0.14 58.54
N LEU A 41 -83.87 0.79 57.86
CA LEU A 41 -83.40 1.44 56.62
C LEU A 41 -82.21 2.37 56.86
N GLY A 42 -82.22 3.12 57.96
CA GLY A 42 -81.11 3.98 58.39
C GLY A 42 -79.86 3.21 58.84
N ASN A 43 -80.04 1.96 59.28
CA ASN A 43 -78.96 1.03 59.64
C ASN A 43 -78.59 0.06 58.50
N VAL A 44 -79.10 0.26 57.27
CA VAL A 44 -78.59 -0.46 56.11
C VAL A 44 -77.16 0.03 55.85
N ASP A 45 -76.19 -0.89 55.89
CA ASP A 45 -74.75 -0.67 55.72
C ASP A 45 -74.33 -0.21 54.30
N LEU A 46 -74.97 0.82 53.74
CA LEU A 46 -74.47 1.56 52.58
C LEU A 46 -73.07 2.14 52.84
N SER A 47 -72.67 2.28 54.11
CA SER A 47 -71.30 2.64 54.48
C SER A 47 -70.30 1.51 54.29
N ASP A 48 -70.70 0.24 54.33
CA ASP A 48 -69.76 -0.89 54.29
C ASP A 48 -69.34 -1.20 52.85
N ASP A 49 -70.28 -1.20 51.90
CA ASP A 49 -69.97 -1.39 50.47
C ASP A 49 -69.06 -0.26 49.95
N VAL A 50 -69.29 0.99 50.39
CA VAL A 50 -68.44 2.15 50.05
C VAL A 50 -67.07 2.05 50.72
N ARG A 51 -67.00 1.50 51.94
CA ARG A 51 -65.72 1.27 52.64
C ARG A 51 -64.91 0.19 51.95
N GLU A 52 -65.52 -0.93 51.59
CA GLU A 52 -64.89 -2.01 50.83
C GLU A 52 -64.38 -1.51 49.48
N ALA A 53 -65.20 -0.77 48.72
CA ALA A 53 -64.78 -0.18 47.45
C ALA A 53 -63.59 0.80 47.63
N SER A 54 -63.59 1.59 48.71
CA SER A 54 -62.49 2.52 49.02
C SER A 54 -61.20 1.79 49.39
N GLU A 55 -61.29 0.68 50.13
CA GLU A 55 -60.16 -0.19 50.44
C GLU A 55 -59.59 -0.87 49.19
N VAL A 56 -60.45 -1.33 48.29
CA VAL A 56 -60.04 -1.87 46.98
C VAL A 56 -59.34 -0.81 46.13
N ILE A 57 -59.85 0.43 46.10
CA ILE A 57 -59.20 1.54 45.39
C ILE A 57 -57.83 1.83 46.00
N ARG A 58 -57.73 1.91 47.33
CA ARG A 58 -56.47 2.15 48.03
C ARG A 58 -55.45 1.04 47.78
N MET A 59 -55.90 -0.21 47.79
CA MET A 59 -55.08 -1.37 47.48
C MET A 59 -54.59 -1.34 46.03
N LYS A 60 -55.48 -1.03 45.08
CA LYS A 60 -55.14 -0.84 43.67
C LYS A 60 -54.11 0.28 43.48
N GLU A 61 -54.28 1.41 44.16
CA GLU A 61 -53.35 2.55 44.09
C GLU A 61 -51.97 2.18 44.66
N SER A 62 -51.94 1.38 45.73
CA SER A 62 -50.70 0.82 46.27
C SER A 62 -50.03 -0.12 45.27
N ILE A 63 -50.77 -1.04 44.66
CA ILE A 63 -50.26 -1.99 43.67
C ILE A 63 -49.71 -1.25 42.45
N LEU A 64 -50.40 -0.23 41.96
CA LEU A 64 -49.95 0.57 40.83
C LEU A 64 -48.65 1.32 41.14
N ASN A 65 -48.55 1.93 42.33
CA ASN A 65 -47.32 2.60 42.75
C ASN A 65 -46.16 1.62 42.91
N GLN A 66 -46.40 0.44 43.49
CA GLN A 66 -45.40 -0.62 43.60
C GLN A 66 -44.94 -1.11 42.22
N ALA A 67 -45.88 -1.39 41.32
CA ALA A 67 -45.59 -1.83 39.95
C ALA A 67 -44.82 -0.75 39.17
N TYR A 68 -45.17 0.52 39.34
CA TYR A 68 -44.47 1.64 38.70
C TYR A 68 -43.03 1.77 39.20
N LEU A 69 -42.81 1.69 40.52
CA LEU A 69 -41.49 1.74 41.12
C LEU A 69 -40.63 0.54 40.67
N GLU A 70 -41.22 -0.65 40.61
CA GLU A 70 -40.51 -1.85 40.16
C GLU A 70 -40.18 -1.79 38.66
N ALA A 71 -41.10 -1.34 37.81
CA ALA A 71 -40.84 -1.12 36.39
C ALA A 71 -39.72 -0.08 36.17
N LYS A 72 -39.71 1.00 36.96
CA LYS A 72 -38.63 2.00 36.92
C LYS A 72 -37.30 1.40 37.35
N ARG A 73 -37.30 0.58 38.41
CA ARG A 73 -36.10 -0.13 38.88
C ARG A 73 -35.55 -1.08 37.83
N ILE A 74 -36.40 -1.92 37.23
CA ILE A 74 -36.03 -2.84 36.16
C ILE A 74 -35.41 -2.09 34.98
N ARG A 75 -36.05 -0.99 34.52
CA ARG A 75 -35.52 -0.18 33.42
C ARG A 75 -34.14 0.40 33.75
N THR A 76 -33.99 0.98 34.94
CA THR A 76 -32.72 1.58 35.36
C THR A 76 -31.61 0.53 35.41
N ASN A 77 -31.90 -0.65 35.97
CA ASN A 77 -30.95 -1.75 36.03
C ASN A 77 -30.56 -2.25 34.63
N ALA A 78 -31.54 -2.38 33.72
CA ALA A 78 -31.28 -2.81 32.35
C ALA A 78 -30.45 -1.78 31.57
N GLU A 79 -30.72 -0.49 31.73
CA GLU A 79 -29.91 0.59 31.15
C GLU A 79 -28.48 0.55 31.68
N GLU A 80 -28.29 0.35 32.98
CA GLU A 80 -26.97 0.25 33.60
C GLU A 80 -26.22 -1.00 33.13
N GLU A 81 -26.90 -2.15 33.02
CA GLU A 81 -26.33 -3.39 32.50
C GLU A 81 -25.91 -3.27 31.03
N VAL A 82 -26.76 -2.67 30.19
CA VAL A 82 -26.44 -2.40 28.78
C VAL A 82 -25.24 -1.47 28.65
N ASN A 83 -25.18 -0.41 29.45
CA ASN A 83 -24.06 0.52 29.45
C ASN A 83 -22.76 -0.17 29.89
N ASN A 84 -22.82 -0.99 30.93
CA ASN A 84 -21.67 -1.76 31.42
C ASN A 84 -21.20 -2.78 30.37
N LEU A 85 -22.12 -3.53 29.76
CA LEU A 85 -21.81 -4.49 28.71
C LEU A 85 -21.19 -3.81 27.48
N THR A 86 -21.76 -2.68 27.05
CA THR A 86 -21.24 -1.92 25.92
C THR A 86 -19.83 -1.39 26.20
N SER A 87 -19.60 -0.83 27.38
CA SER A 87 -18.28 -0.35 27.81
C SER A 87 -17.23 -1.48 27.87
N GLN A 88 -17.61 -2.64 28.39
CA GLN A 88 -16.75 -3.83 28.40
C GLN A 88 -16.44 -4.32 26.99
N ALA A 89 -17.46 -4.42 26.13
CA ALA A 89 -17.30 -4.86 24.75
C ALA A 89 -16.43 -3.90 23.93
N GLU A 90 -16.59 -2.58 24.10
CA GLU A 90 -15.72 -1.58 23.48
C GLU A 90 -14.28 -1.69 23.96
N THR A 91 -14.06 -1.92 25.25
CA THR A 91 -12.72 -2.09 25.83
C THR A 91 -12.06 -3.36 25.31
N GLU A 92 -12.80 -4.47 25.27
CA GLU A 92 -12.31 -5.75 24.74
C GLU A 92 -12.04 -5.66 23.23
N TYR A 93 -12.93 -5.02 22.47
CA TYR A 93 -12.74 -4.75 21.05
C TYR A 93 -11.51 -3.87 20.81
N ARG A 94 -11.34 -2.78 21.56
CA ARG A 94 -10.14 -1.93 21.48
C ARG A 94 -8.87 -2.67 21.87
N THR A 95 -8.94 -3.63 22.79
CA THR A 95 -7.79 -4.45 23.16
C THR A 95 -7.45 -5.43 22.04
N LYS A 96 -8.43 -6.16 21.50
CA LYS A 96 -8.25 -7.10 20.38
C LYS A 96 -7.85 -6.42 19.07
N VAL A 97 -8.34 -5.21 18.81
CA VAL A 97 -8.00 -4.41 17.62
C VAL A 97 -6.77 -3.53 17.87
N GLY A 98 -6.47 -3.16 19.11
CA GLY A 98 -5.20 -2.54 19.51
C GLY A 98 -4.04 -3.54 19.42
N GLU A 99 -4.34 -4.81 19.70
CA GLU A 99 -3.61 -6.00 19.27
C GLU A 99 -3.77 -6.27 17.76
N SER A 100 -4.02 -5.23 16.95
CA SER A 100 -3.61 -5.14 15.54
C SER A 100 -2.09 -5.20 15.47
N SER A 101 -1.58 -6.36 15.87
CA SER A 101 -0.41 -7.03 15.40
C SER A 101 -0.26 -6.82 13.91
N VAL A 102 -1.33 -6.71 13.12
CA VAL A 102 -1.22 -6.45 11.68
C VAL A 102 -0.47 -5.16 11.37
N LEU A 103 -0.81 -4.02 11.98
CA LEU A 103 -0.13 -2.75 11.70
C LEU A 103 1.30 -2.75 12.25
N LYS A 104 1.47 -3.17 13.51
CA LYS A 104 2.79 -3.23 14.15
C LYS A 104 3.73 -4.22 13.44
N ARG A 105 3.20 -5.39 13.04
CA ARG A 105 3.94 -6.42 12.31
C ARG A 105 4.23 -5.99 10.88
N ALA A 106 3.29 -5.30 10.22
CA ALA A 106 3.53 -4.73 8.90
C ALA A 106 4.64 -3.66 8.97
N GLU A 107 4.68 -2.85 10.02
CA GLU A 107 5.74 -1.87 10.25
C GLU A 107 7.09 -2.53 10.53
N GLU A 108 7.13 -3.54 11.41
CA GLU A 108 8.34 -4.36 11.67
C GLU A 108 8.87 -4.99 10.38
N ILE A 109 8.01 -5.67 9.61
CA ILE A 109 8.39 -6.30 8.32
C ILE A 109 8.87 -5.24 7.32
N SER A 110 8.21 -4.08 7.27
CA SER A 110 8.60 -3.01 6.36
C SER A 110 9.97 -2.44 6.71
N GLN A 111 10.28 -2.30 8.00
CA GLN A 111 11.59 -1.84 8.48
C GLN A 111 12.68 -2.87 8.15
N GLU A 112 12.45 -4.15 8.43
CA GLU A 112 13.38 -5.23 8.09
C GLU A 112 13.64 -5.28 6.57
N MET A 113 12.59 -5.14 5.75
CA MET A 113 12.72 -5.14 4.30
C MET A 113 13.49 -3.93 3.78
N GLN A 114 13.31 -2.74 4.38
CA GLN A 114 14.07 -1.55 4.04
C GLN A 114 15.55 -1.69 4.39
N GLU A 115 15.87 -2.24 5.56
CA GLU A 115 17.26 -2.52 5.96
C GLU A 115 17.91 -3.52 5.01
N GLN A 116 17.24 -4.63 4.75
CA GLN A 116 17.74 -5.67 3.86
C GLN A 116 17.96 -5.14 2.44
N ALA A 117 16.98 -4.42 1.87
CA ALA A 117 17.12 -3.80 0.57
C ALA A 117 18.23 -2.74 0.54
N GLY A 118 18.42 -1.99 1.64
CA GLY A 118 19.52 -1.04 1.79
C GLY A 118 20.88 -1.73 1.76
N TYR A 119 21.02 -2.85 2.48
CA TYR A 119 22.25 -3.64 2.52
C TYR A 119 22.58 -4.25 1.14
N GLU A 120 21.59 -4.89 0.51
CA GLU A 120 21.75 -5.47 -0.83
C GLU A 120 22.10 -4.41 -1.88
N SER A 121 21.44 -3.26 -1.83
CA SER A 121 21.73 -2.14 -2.74
C SER A 121 23.18 -1.65 -2.60
N GLN A 122 23.68 -1.54 -1.35
CA GLN A 122 25.07 -1.16 -1.09
C GLN A 122 26.06 -2.21 -1.61
N GLN A 123 25.77 -3.50 -1.44
CA GLN A 123 26.61 -4.58 -1.97
C GLN A 123 26.65 -4.55 -3.51
N ILE A 124 25.49 -4.41 -4.16
CA ILE A 124 25.40 -4.30 -5.62
C ILE A 124 26.20 -3.09 -6.12
N LEU A 125 26.08 -1.95 -5.44
CA LEU A 125 26.83 -0.74 -5.80
C LEU A 125 28.34 -0.97 -5.70
N GLN A 126 28.81 -1.58 -4.62
CA GLN A 126 30.24 -1.89 -4.43
C GLN A 126 30.74 -2.89 -5.49
N ASP A 127 29.95 -3.91 -5.82
CA ASP A 127 30.30 -4.89 -6.84
C ASP A 127 30.33 -4.27 -8.24
N ALA A 128 29.35 -3.44 -8.56
CA ALA A 128 29.31 -2.68 -9.80
C ALA A 128 30.52 -1.75 -9.93
N GLN A 129 30.89 -1.05 -8.85
CA GLN A 129 32.09 -0.20 -8.82
C GLN A 129 33.36 -1.02 -9.03
N ARG A 130 33.54 -2.14 -8.31
CA ARG A 130 34.70 -3.03 -8.48
C ARG A 130 34.80 -3.57 -9.90
N LYS A 131 33.69 -3.96 -10.50
CA LYS A 131 33.62 -4.44 -11.88
C LYS A 131 33.96 -3.33 -12.88
N ALA A 132 33.43 -2.12 -12.67
CA ALA A 132 33.73 -0.96 -13.51
C ALA A 132 35.24 -0.64 -13.49
N TYR A 133 35.86 -0.58 -12.31
CA TYR A 133 37.29 -0.36 -12.19
C TYR A 133 38.12 -1.43 -12.92
N ARG A 134 37.72 -2.70 -12.79
CA ARG A 134 38.40 -3.79 -13.49
C ARG A 134 38.33 -3.64 -15.00
N ILE A 135 37.13 -3.34 -15.53
CA ILE A 135 36.93 -3.15 -16.98
C ILE A 135 37.74 -1.97 -17.50
N VAL A 136 37.74 -0.84 -16.78
CA VAL A 136 38.50 0.35 -17.18
C VAL A 136 39.99 0.05 -17.19
N SER A 137 40.52 -0.55 -16.11
CA SER A 137 41.93 -0.89 -16.03
C SER A 137 42.36 -1.90 -17.10
N GLU A 138 41.53 -2.92 -17.38
CA GLU A 138 41.79 -3.88 -18.44
C GLU A 138 41.77 -3.21 -19.82
N ALA A 139 40.78 -2.34 -20.09
CA ALA A 139 40.69 -1.60 -21.33
C ALA A 139 41.90 -0.68 -21.55
N GLU A 140 42.37 -0.01 -20.50
CA GLU A 140 43.58 0.81 -20.54
C GLU A 140 44.82 -0.02 -20.88
N ASN A 141 45.01 -1.16 -20.22
CA ASN A 141 46.14 -2.06 -20.49
C ASN A 141 46.10 -2.59 -21.93
N VAL A 142 44.94 -3.00 -22.43
CA VAL A 142 44.77 -3.45 -23.82
C VAL A 142 45.05 -2.31 -24.80
N ALA A 143 44.57 -1.09 -24.51
CA ALA A 143 44.82 0.07 -25.37
C ALA A 143 46.31 0.42 -25.43
N LEU A 144 47.01 0.40 -24.30
CA LEU A 144 48.45 0.62 -24.23
C LEU A 144 49.21 -0.44 -25.03
N GLY A 145 48.94 -1.73 -24.79
CA GLY A 145 49.60 -2.81 -25.52
C GLY A 145 49.36 -2.76 -27.03
N ARG A 146 48.14 -2.38 -27.47
CA ARG A 146 47.85 -2.16 -28.89
C ARG A 146 48.62 -0.99 -29.48
N ARG A 147 48.75 0.11 -28.74
CA ARG A 147 49.49 1.29 -29.18
C ARG A 147 50.97 0.96 -29.33
N ASP A 148 51.57 0.34 -28.32
CA ASP A 148 52.99 -0.02 -28.33
C ASP A 148 53.32 -1.04 -29.43
N GLY A 149 52.42 -2.01 -29.67
CA GLY A 149 52.54 -2.97 -30.77
C GLY A 149 52.44 -2.30 -32.14
N ALA A 150 51.50 -1.37 -32.33
CA ALA A 150 51.35 -0.62 -33.58
C ALA A 150 52.55 0.30 -33.85
N ASP A 151 53.09 0.95 -32.82
CA ASP A 151 54.28 1.80 -32.92
C ASP A 151 55.51 0.96 -33.29
N SER A 152 55.66 -0.21 -32.69
CA SER A 152 56.76 -1.15 -32.98
C SER A 152 56.68 -1.67 -34.41
N TYR A 153 55.48 -2.09 -34.85
CA TYR A 153 55.25 -2.52 -36.23
C TYR A 153 55.51 -1.38 -37.23
N SER A 154 55.03 -0.16 -36.95
CA SER A 154 55.27 1.00 -37.81
C SER A 154 56.77 1.29 -37.94
N ARG A 155 57.52 1.19 -36.84
CA ARG A 155 58.98 1.35 -36.85
C ARG A 155 59.66 0.28 -37.71
N GLU A 156 59.26 -0.98 -37.58
CA GLU A 156 59.79 -2.08 -38.38
C GLU A 156 59.50 -1.88 -39.88
N VAL A 157 58.28 -1.50 -40.24
CA VAL A 157 57.91 -1.22 -41.64
C VAL A 157 58.70 -0.04 -42.19
N LEU A 158 58.87 1.04 -41.42
CA LEU A 158 59.63 2.21 -41.84
C LEU A 158 61.12 1.89 -42.03
N PHE A 159 61.73 1.09 -41.15
CA PHE A 159 63.12 0.65 -41.31
C PHE A 159 63.31 -0.22 -42.55
N ASN A 160 62.41 -1.18 -42.79
CA ASN A 160 62.47 -2.00 -44.01
C ASN A 160 62.32 -1.15 -45.28
N LEU A 161 61.45 -0.14 -45.25
CA LEU A 161 61.29 0.78 -46.38
C LEU A 161 62.54 1.65 -46.58
N GLU A 162 63.16 2.13 -45.51
CA GLU A 162 64.43 2.86 -45.57
C GLU A 162 65.55 2.03 -46.20
N GLU A 163 65.69 0.77 -45.79
CA GLU A 163 66.67 -0.16 -46.35
C GLU A 163 66.46 -0.37 -47.85
N GLN A 164 65.22 -0.62 -48.28
CA GLN A 164 64.88 -0.77 -49.70
C GLN A 164 65.18 0.50 -50.51
N LEU A 165 64.88 1.68 -49.96
CA LEU A 165 65.19 2.95 -50.62
C LEU A 165 66.70 3.18 -50.72
N ALA A 166 67.47 2.82 -49.69
CA ALA A 166 68.93 2.93 -49.70
C ALA A 166 69.55 2.02 -50.78
N ASP A 167 69.04 0.80 -50.93
CA ASP A 167 69.47 -0.13 -51.98
C ASP A 167 69.18 0.40 -53.38
N ILE A 168 67.95 0.90 -53.62
CA ILE A 168 67.57 1.51 -54.89
C ILE A 168 68.45 2.74 -55.17
N LEU A 169 68.67 3.60 -54.18
CA LEU A 169 69.55 4.76 -54.32
C LEU A 169 70.98 4.35 -54.67
N GLY A 170 71.49 3.28 -54.05
CA GLY A 170 72.80 2.70 -54.36
C GLY A 170 72.88 2.18 -55.80
N GLN A 171 71.83 1.53 -56.30
CA GLN A 171 71.73 1.11 -57.70
C GLN A 171 71.72 2.30 -58.66
N VAL A 172 70.93 3.35 -58.36
CA VAL A 172 70.88 4.58 -59.17
C VAL A 172 72.24 5.26 -59.23
N ARG A 173 72.95 5.39 -58.08
CA ARG A 173 74.30 5.98 -58.04
C ARG A 173 75.30 5.19 -58.87
N ARG A 174 75.34 3.86 -58.72
CA ARG A 174 76.20 2.99 -59.56
C ARG A 174 75.88 3.13 -61.05
N GLY A 175 74.61 3.28 -61.41
CA GLY A 175 74.18 3.55 -62.78
C GLY A 175 74.68 4.90 -63.31
N ILE A 176 74.59 5.97 -62.52
CA ILE A 176 75.11 7.30 -62.86
C ILE A 176 76.64 7.25 -63.05
N ASP A 177 77.35 6.61 -62.13
CA ASP A 177 78.82 6.47 -62.20
C ASP A 177 79.25 5.70 -63.45
N ALA A 178 78.55 4.61 -63.79
CA ALA A 178 78.80 3.83 -65.01
C ALA A 178 78.60 4.66 -66.29
N LEU A 179 77.52 5.43 -66.38
CA LEU A 179 77.26 6.32 -67.52
C LEU A 179 78.32 7.42 -67.64
N ASN A 180 78.74 8.04 -66.53
CA ASN A 180 79.79 9.04 -66.53
C ASN A 180 81.14 8.46 -67.00
N LEU A 181 81.49 7.26 -66.55
CA LEU A 181 82.69 6.55 -67.02
C LEU A 181 82.63 6.24 -68.51
N GLU A 182 81.46 5.86 -69.03
CA GLU A 182 81.23 5.62 -70.46
C GLU A 182 81.37 6.90 -71.29
N VAL A 183 80.83 8.02 -70.80
CA VAL A 183 80.99 9.35 -71.42
C VAL A 183 82.47 9.76 -71.47
N GLU A 184 83.21 9.60 -70.37
CA GLU A 184 84.64 9.93 -70.32
C GLU A 184 85.48 9.01 -71.21
N ALA A 185 85.17 7.71 -71.26
CA ALA A 185 85.82 6.77 -72.18
C ALA A 185 85.55 7.13 -73.65
N SER A 186 84.34 7.60 -73.96
CA SER A 186 83.95 8.04 -75.30
C SER A 186 84.67 9.32 -75.72
N LYS A 187 84.82 10.30 -74.82
CA LYS A 187 85.62 11.52 -75.05
C LYS A 187 87.11 11.20 -75.28
N ARG A 188 87.70 10.26 -74.53
CA ARG A 188 89.09 9.82 -74.74
C ARG A 188 89.29 9.15 -76.10
N LYS A 189 88.33 8.33 -76.56
CA LYS A 189 88.37 7.72 -77.90
C LYS A 189 88.28 8.77 -79.02
N GLN A 190 87.51 9.84 -78.83
CA GLN A 190 87.43 10.94 -79.80
C GLN A 190 88.71 11.79 -79.84
N GLN A 191 89.37 12.04 -78.69
CA GLN A 191 90.66 12.74 -78.68
C GLN A 191 91.78 11.94 -79.36
N HIS A 192 91.82 10.62 -79.19
CA HIS A 192 92.85 9.77 -79.80
C HIS A 192 92.71 9.64 -81.34
N ASN A 193 91.54 9.92 -81.92
CA ASN A 193 91.29 9.80 -83.36
C ASN A 193 91.55 11.09 -84.17
N SER A 194 92.20 12.09 -83.57
CA SER A 194 92.44 13.42 -84.18
C SER A 194 93.91 13.77 -84.47
N ALA A 195 94.85 12.82 -84.36
CA ALA A 195 96.23 13.00 -84.82
C ALA A 195 96.34 12.74 -86.34
N PRO A 196 97.01 13.60 -87.15
CA PRO A 196 96.96 13.51 -88.60
C PRO A 196 97.90 12.42 -89.14
N VAL A 197 97.37 11.53 -89.99
CA VAL A 197 98.13 10.63 -90.86
C VAL A 197 98.33 11.34 -92.20
N ASN A 198 99.58 11.53 -92.64
CA ASN A 198 99.90 12.20 -93.91
C ASN A 198 100.94 11.39 -94.72
N GLY A 199 100.66 11.20 -96.01
CA GLY A 199 101.58 10.79 -97.10
C GLY A 199 101.75 9.27 -97.30
N VAL A 200 101.11 8.55 -98.23
CA VAL A 200 101.07 8.61 -99.73
C VAL A 200 102.33 8.10 -100.43
N ALA A 201 102.10 7.07 -101.29
CA ALA A 201 102.89 6.63 -102.46
C ALA A 201 104.27 5.99 -102.20
N ALA A 202 104.81 5.05 -103.00
CA ALA A 202 104.35 4.26 -104.14
C ALA A 202 105.43 3.19 -104.42
N GLU A 203 104.97 1.98 -104.76
CA GLU A 203 105.44 1.08 -105.84
C GLU A 203 106.93 0.86 -106.21
N ASN A 204 107.23 -0.45 -106.29
CA ASN A 204 107.95 -1.21 -107.33
C ASN A 204 109.50 -1.17 -107.43
N GLY A 205 110.09 -2.37 -107.44
CA GLY A 205 111.42 -2.60 -108.01
C GLY A 205 112.17 -3.86 -107.56
N VAL A 206 111.77 -5.02 -108.10
CA VAL A 206 112.57 -6.18 -108.57
C VAL A 206 114.05 -6.36 -108.14
N ALA A 207 114.40 -7.63 -107.85
CA ALA A 207 115.64 -8.37 -108.15
C ALA A 207 116.22 -9.04 -106.89
N ALA A 208 116.13 -10.36 -106.70
CA ALA A 208 116.80 -11.47 -107.38
C ALA A 208 118.02 -11.99 -106.59
N ALA A 209 118.08 -13.32 -106.57
CA ALA A 209 119.26 -14.18 -106.50
C ALA A 209 119.78 -14.65 -105.12
N VAL A 210 119.68 -15.99 -105.01
CA VAL A 210 120.41 -16.98 -104.21
C VAL A 210 119.96 -17.20 -102.77
#